data_AF-A0A117XBI1-F1
#
_entry.id   AF-A0A117XBI1-F1
#
_cell.length_a   1.000
_cell.length_b   1.000
_cell.length_c   1.000
_cell.angle_alpha   90.00
_cell.angle_beta   90.00
_cell.angle_gamma   90.00
#
_symmetry.space_group_name_H-M   'P 1'
#
loop_
_entity.id
_entity.type
_entity.pdbx_description
1 polymer ?
#
loop_
_entity_poly.entity_id
_entity_poly.type
_entity_poly.pdbx_seq_one_letter_code
_entity_poly.pdbx_strand_id
1 'polypeptide(L)'
;MGQKLAAYDIAGDIVAFYDTVDSPAPQGMPVVDISNEQWLQLIRAQSAGKRLVVDGDGKPAALDPLPPTRTEIASVKRAQRDLALTATDWLASRHQDEKLIGNGTTLSAAQFSTLIKYRQALRDLSDADGWPYVALPPAPDFVSGTA
;
A
#
# COMPACT_ATOMS: atom_id res chain seq x y z
N MET A 1 11.80 21.92 30.41
CA MET A 1 11.85 20.87 29.37
C MET A 1 13.07 20.05 29.63
N GLY A 2 12.92 18.73 29.76
CA GLY A 2 14.06 17.83 29.85
C GLY A 2 14.77 17.69 28.50
N GLN A 3 15.83 16.90 28.51
CA GLN A 3 16.56 16.49 27.30
C GLN A 3 15.66 15.52 26.53
N LYS A 4 15.50 15.73 25.21
CA LYS A 4 14.80 14.77 24.36
C LYS A 4 15.71 13.59 24.06
N LEU A 5 15.12 12.41 24.02
CA LEU A 5 15.79 11.16 23.76
C LEU A 5 15.09 10.42 22.63
N ALA A 6 15.85 9.76 21.76
CA ALA A 6 15.35 8.76 20.83
C ALA A 6 15.80 7.37 21.28
N ALA A 7 14.86 6.48 21.54
CA ALA A 7 15.13 5.07 21.79
C ALA A 7 15.15 4.29 20.48
N TYR A 8 16.09 3.35 20.36
CA TYR A 8 16.27 2.55 19.16
C TYR A 8 16.36 1.05 19.48
N ASP A 9 16.16 0.20 18.48
CA ASP A 9 16.28 -1.24 18.63
C ASP A 9 17.68 -1.76 18.24
N ILE A 10 17.85 -3.08 18.22
CA ILE A 10 19.13 -3.72 17.85
C ILE A 10 19.54 -3.48 16.39
N ALA A 11 18.60 -3.10 15.52
CA ALA A 11 18.87 -2.75 14.13
C ALA A 11 19.16 -1.25 13.96
N GLY A 12 19.07 -0.47 15.04
CA GLY A 12 19.23 0.97 15.02
C GLY A 12 17.94 1.71 14.64
N ASP A 13 16.81 1.04 14.47
CA ASP A 13 15.56 1.72 14.14
C ASP A 13 15.02 2.44 15.38
N ILE A 14 14.69 3.74 15.24
CA ILE A 14 14.11 4.53 16.33
C ILE A 14 12.66 4.09 16.54
N VAL A 15 12.37 3.58 17.74
CA VAL A 15 11.08 2.99 18.11
C VAL A 15 10.25 3.88 19.03
N ALA A 16 10.89 4.80 19.76
CA ALA A 16 10.19 5.70 20.68
C ALA A 16 10.96 7.00 20.94
N PHE A 17 10.23 8.02 21.42
CA PHE A 17 10.79 9.28 21.90
C PHE A 17 10.47 9.48 23.37
N TYR A 18 11.44 9.99 24.13
CA TYR A 18 11.34 10.22 25.56
C TYR A 18 11.81 11.64 25.93
N ASP A 19 11.52 12.04 27.16
CA ASP A 19 11.98 13.29 27.78
C ASP A 19 12.48 12.97 29.18
N THR A 20 13.71 13.38 29.53
CA THR A 20 14.33 13.00 30.82
C THR A 20 13.54 13.42 32.05
N VAL A 21 12.63 14.40 31.92
CA VAL A 21 11.79 14.89 33.03
C VAL A 21 10.35 14.42 32.87
N ASP A 22 9.75 14.66 31.71
CA ASP A 22 8.30 14.47 31.53
C ASP A 22 7.91 13.02 31.21
N SER A 23 8.83 12.24 30.61
CA SER A 23 8.59 10.87 30.17
C SER A 23 9.92 10.13 30.05
N PRO A 24 10.55 9.72 31.17
CA PRO A 24 11.88 9.14 31.15
C PRO A 24 11.88 7.77 30.45
N ALA A 25 12.99 7.44 29.79
CA ALA A 25 13.15 6.15 29.13
C ALA A 25 13.22 4.99 30.15
N PRO A 26 12.66 3.81 29.84
CA PRO A 26 12.81 2.62 30.67
C PRO A 26 14.27 2.22 30.87
N GLN A 27 14.58 1.59 32.01
CA GLN A 27 15.93 1.11 32.29
C GLN A 27 16.37 0.04 31.28
N GLY A 28 17.61 0.13 30.81
CA GLY A 28 18.20 -0.81 29.85
C GLY A 28 17.79 -0.56 28.39
N MET A 29 16.93 0.43 28.12
CA MET A 29 16.61 0.83 26.76
C MET A 29 17.75 1.69 26.18
N PRO A 30 18.33 1.33 25.03
CA PRO A 30 19.34 2.16 24.41
C PRO A 30 18.69 3.43 23.85
N VAL A 31 19.28 4.58 24.20
CA VAL A 31 18.79 5.91 23.83
C VAL A 31 19.93 6.79 23.33
N VAL A 32 19.61 7.74 22.46
CA VAL A 32 20.49 8.84 22.07
C VAL A 32 19.85 10.18 22.40
N ASP A 33 20.67 11.14 22.82
CA ASP A 33 20.24 12.51 23.05
C ASP A 33 19.95 13.20 21.71
N ILE A 34 18.78 13.82 21.60
CA ILE A 34 18.38 14.60 20.43
C ILE A 34 17.97 16.01 20.85
N SER A 35 18.26 17.02 20.05
CA SER A 35 17.74 18.37 20.30
C SER A 35 16.24 18.43 20.05
N ASN A 36 15.55 19.44 20.61
CA ASN A 36 14.14 19.70 20.29
C ASN A 36 13.92 19.91 18.78
N GLU A 37 14.88 20.52 18.08
CA GLU A 37 14.81 20.71 16.64
C GLU A 37 14.91 19.37 15.90
N GLN A 38 15.87 18.53 16.27
CA GLN A 38 16.02 17.19 15.70
C GLN A 38 14.77 16.35 15.96
N TRP A 39 14.21 16.41 17.17
CA TRP A 39 12.95 15.74 17.48
C TRP A 39 11.83 16.19 16.54
N LEU A 40 11.62 17.49 16.35
CA LEU A 40 10.61 18.01 15.43
C LEU A 40 10.87 17.59 13.97
N GLN A 41 12.12 17.57 13.52
CA GLN A 41 12.50 17.11 12.19
C GLN A 41 12.18 15.62 11.99
N LEU A 42 12.50 14.78 12.98
CA LEU A 42 12.23 13.35 12.95
C LEU A 42 10.73 13.05 12.97
N ILE A 43 9.94 13.77 13.78
CA ILE A 43 8.48 13.64 13.79
C ILE A 43 7.88 14.00 12.41
N ARG A 44 8.35 15.09 11.80
CA ARG A 44 7.95 15.45 10.42
C ARG A 44 8.34 14.37 9.41
N ALA A 45 9.55 13.85 9.51
CA ALA A 45 10.03 12.79 8.63
C ALA A 45 9.19 11.51 8.77
N GLN A 46 8.87 11.09 9.99
CA GLN A 46 7.99 9.95 10.25
C GLN A 46 6.59 10.17 9.66
N SER A 47 6.02 11.37 9.79
CA SER A 47 4.72 11.69 9.16
C SER A 47 4.77 11.67 7.63
N ALA A 48 5.95 11.85 7.04
CA ALA A 48 6.20 11.71 5.60
C ALA A 48 6.50 10.25 5.18
N GLY A 49 6.38 9.28 6.10
CA GLY A 49 6.60 7.85 5.84
C GLY A 49 8.07 7.43 5.83
N LYS A 50 8.99 8.28 6.30
CA LYS A 50 10.41 7.93 6.42
C LYS A 50 10.66 7.00 7.61
N ARG A 51 11.65 6.12 7.47
CA ARG A 51 12.16 5.30 8.57
C ARG A 51 13.13 6.14 9.39
N LEU A 52 12.97 6.13 10.70
CA LEU A 52 13.85 6.84 11.62
C LEU A 52 14.88 5.85 12.16
N VAL A 53 16.16 6.19 12.09
CA VAL A 53 17.25 5.32 12.53
C VAL A 53 18.28 6.09 13.32
N VAL A 54 19.07 5.40 14.12
CA VAL A 54 20.36 5.85 14.62
C VAL A 54 21.43 5.23 13.72
N ASP A 55 22.23 6.08 13.08
CA ASP A 55 23.30 5.64 12.18
C ASP A 55 24.51 5.07 12.94
N GLY A 56 25.52 4.58 12.19
CA GLY A 56 26.74 4.02 12.76
C GLY A 56 27.60 5.01 13.56
N ASP A 57 27.33 6.32 13.42
CA ASP A 57 27.97 7.39 14.19
C ASP A 57 27.15 7.77 15.44
N GLY A 58 26.06 7.05 15.72
CA GLY A 58 25.19 7.30 16.86
C GLY A 58 24.27 8.51 16.67
N LYS A 59 24.06 8.98 15.43
CA LYS A 59 23.22 10.14 15.14
C LYS A 59 21.85 9.74 14.60
N PRO A 60 20.78 10.46 14.97
CA PRO A 60 19.48 10.22 14.39
C PRO A 60 19.45 10.66 12.92
N ALA A 61 18.93 9.80 12.06
CA ALA A 61 18.76 10.03 10.63
C ALA A 61 17.36 9.57 10.18
N ALA A 62 16.86 10.21 9.12
CA ALA A 62 15.62 9.81 8.47
C ALA A 62 15.93 9.23 7.08
N LEU A 63 15.70 7.94 6.92
CA LEU A 63 15.90 7.21 5.68
C LEU A 63 14.57 7.01 4.95
N ASP A 64 14.64 6.77 3.65
CA ASP A 64 13.45 6.35 2.91
C ASP A 64 12.96 4.97 3.40
N PRO A 65 11.65 4.71 3.33
CA PRO A 65 11.12 3.40 3.68
C PRO A 65 11.78 2.33 2.82
N LEU A 66 11.92 1.13 3.38
CA LEU A 66 12.44 0.02 2.60
C LEU A 66 11.53 -0.23 1.39
N PRO A 67 12.11 -0.61 0.25
CA PRO A 67 11.29 -1.04 -0.87
C PRO A 67 10.41 -2.21 -0.41
N PRO A 68 9.13 -2.24 -0.83
CA PRO A 68 8.23 -3.31 -0.44
C PRO A 68 8.77 -4.65 -0.91
N THR A 69 8.63 -5.65 -0.06
CA THR A 69 9.01 -7.03 -0.36
C THR A 69 8.16 -7.57 -1.52
N ARG A 70 8.68 -8.58 -2.22
CA ARG A 70 7.92 -9.25 -3.30
C ARG A 70 6.54 -9.73 -2.82
N THR A 71 6.43 -10.18 -1.57
CA THR A 71 5.17 -10.63 -0.97
C THR A 71 4.18 -9.49 -0.77
N GLU A 72 4.63 -8.32 -0.30
CA GLU A 72 3.78 -7.13 -0.15
C GLU A 72 3.30 -6.62 -1.52
N ILE A 73 4.19 -6.58 -2.52
CA ILE A 73 3.82 -6.22 -3.90
C ILE A 73 2.77 -7.18 -4.45
N ALA A 74 2.95 -8.49 -4.24
CA ALA A 74 1.96 -9.49 -4.64
C ALA A 74 0.62 -9.31 -3.93
N SER A 75 0.62 -8.93 -2.64
CA SER A 75 -0.61 -8.66 -1.89
C SER A 75 -1.38 -7.46 -2.47
N VAL A 76 -0.68 -6.34 -2.69
CA VAL A 76 -1.26 -5.13 -3.31
C VAL A 76 -1.82 -5.45 -4.69
N LYS A 77 -1.11 -6.23 -5.50
CA LYS A 77 -1.56 -6.62 -6.84
C LYS A 77 -2.80 -7.51 -6.83
N ARG A 78 -2.91 -8.46 -5.89
CA ARG A 78 -4.14 -9.24 -5.70
C ARG A 78 -5.31 -8.36 -5.31
N ALA A 79 -5.12 -7.42 -4.38
CA ALA A 79 -6.15 -6.47 -3.99
C ALA A 79 -6.63 -5.62 -5.19
N GLN A 80 -5.71 -5.14 -6.03
CA GLN A 80 -6.06 -4.41 -7.26
C GLN A 80 -6.86 -5.27 -8.25
N ARG A 81 -6.44 -6.53 -8.46
CA ARG A 81 -7.16 -7.49 -9.32
C ARG A 81 -8.56 -7.74 -8.79
N ASP A 82 -8.68 -8.00 -7.49
CA ASP A 82 -9.96 -8.33 -6.85
C ASP A 82 -10.91 -7.13 -6.92
N LEU A 83 -10.41 -5.91 -6.68
CA LEU A 83 -11.19 -4.68 -6.87
C LEU A 83 -11.70 -4.54 -8.31
N ALA A 84 -10.86 -4.80 -9.32
CA ALA A 84 -11.25 -4.74 -10.73
C ALA A 84 -12.30 -5.80 -11.11
N LEU A 85 -12.22 -7.01 -10.52
CA LEU A 85 -13.22 -8.06 -10.68
C LEU A 85 -14.54 -7.66 -10.01
N THR A 86 -14.52 -7.13 -8.78
CA THR A 86 -15.74 -6.69 -8.09
C THR A 86 -16.41 -5.52 -8.81
N ALA A 87 -15.63 -4.55 -9.29
CA ALA A 87 -16.13 -3.38 -10.03
C ALA A 87 -16.86 -3.75 -11.34
N THR A 88 -16.54 -4.90 -11.92
CA THR A 88 -17.15 -5.39 -13.18
C THR A 88 -18.22 -6.46 -12.99
N ASP A 89 -18.48 -6.89 -11.76
CA ASP A 89 -19.33 -8.05 -11.48
C ASP A 89 -20.79 -7.81 -11.84
N TRP A 90 -21.32 -6.65 -11.44
CA TRP A 90 -22.70 -6.24 -11.71
C TRP A 90 -23.03 -6.17 -13.22
N LEU A 91 -22.06 -5.80 -14.08
CA LEU A 91 -22.25 -5.77 -15.53
C LEU A 91 -22.47 -7.18 -16.09
N ALA A 92 -21.75 -8.16 -15.55
CA ALA A 92 -21.90 -9.56 -15.97
C ALA A 92 -23.26 -10.12 -15.53
N SER A 93 -23.64 -9.88 -14.27
CA SER A 93 -24.96 -10.30 -13.74
C SER A 93 -26.10 -9.68 -14.53
N ARG A 94 -26.07 -8.35 -14.74
CA ARG A 94 -27.12 -7.65 -15.51
C ARG A 94 -27.27 -8.23 -16.90
N HIS A 95 -26.17 -8.45 -17.62
CA HIS A 95 -26.27 -8.95 -18.99
C HIS A 95 -26.91 -10.34 -19.05
N GLN A 96 -26.70 -11.17 -18.02
CA GLN A 96 -27.38 -12.46 -17.90
C GLN A 96 -28.88 -12.26 -17.65
N ASP A 97 -29.26 -11.36 -16.74
CA ASP A 97 -30.65 -11.05 -16.44
C ASP A 97 -31.40 -10.51 -17.67
N GLU A 98 -30.79 -9.58 -18.40
CA GLU A 98 -31.34 -8.99 -19.63
C GLU A 98 -31.57 -10.06 -20.73
N LYS A 99 -30.65 -11.02 -20.85
CA LYS A 99 -30.83 -12.15 -21.77
C LYS A 99 -31.99 -13.05 -21.39
N LEU A 100 -32.21 -13.28 -20.09
CA LEU A 100 -33.34 -14.07 -19.59
C LEU A 100 -34.68 -13.35 -19.81
N ILE A 101 -34.69 -12.02 -19.63
CA ILE A 101 -35.88 -11.19 -19.86
C ILE A 101 -36.23 -11.13 -21.36
N GLY A 102 -35.23 -11.12 -22.24
CA GLY A 102 -35.44 -11.15 -23.70
C GLY A 102 -35.81 -9.81 -24.35
N ASN A 103 -35.75 -8.70 -23.61
CA ASN A 103 -36.09 -7.35 -24.09
C ASN A 103 -34.91 -6.59 -24.71
N GLY A 104 -33.82 -7.28 -25.05
CA GLY A 104 -32.55 -6.69 -25.48
C GLY A 104 -31.58 -6.47 -24.32
N THR A 105 -30.32 -6.19 -24.65
CA THR A 105 -29.22 -6.04 -23.67
C THR A 105 -28.64 -4.63 -23.71
N THR A 106 -28.27 -4.09 -22.55
CA THR A 106 -27.62 -2.77 -22.44
C THR A 106 -26.22 -2.79 -23.06
N LEU A 107 -25.48 -3.88 -22.86
CA LEU A 107 -24.21 -4.12 -23.55
C LEU A 107 -24.45 -4.89 -24.85
N SER A 108 -23.80 -4.46 -25.92
CA SER A 108 -23.73 -5.24 -27.16
C SER A 108 -23.01 -6.57 -26.93
N ALA A 109 -23.24 -7.55 -27.81
CA ALA A 109 -22.55 -8.84 -27.74
C ALA A 109 -21.01 -8.69 -27.79
N ALA A 110 -20.50 -7.72 -28.56
CA ALA A 110 -19.08 -7.41 -28.64
C ALA A 110 -18.54 -6.84 -27.32
N GLN A 111 -19.23 -5.86 -26.72
CA GLN A 111 -18.86 -5.29 -25.41
C GLN A 111 -18.88 -6.35 -24.32
N PHE A 112 -19.91 -7.21 -24.29
CA PHE A 112 -19.98 -8.30 -23.33
C PHE A 112 -18.83 -9.31 -23.52
N SER A 113 -18.50 -9.68 -24.76
CA SER A 113 -17.32 -10.53 -25.02
C SER A 113 -16.03 -9.91 -24.51
N THR A 114 -15.84 -8.60 -24.73
CA THR A 114 -14.69 -7.84 -24.22
C THR A 114 -14.65 -7.83 -22.69
N LEU A 115 -15.79 -7.65 -22.02
CA LEU A 115 -15.90 -7.69 -20.56
C LEU A 115 -15.48 -9.06 -19.99
N ILE A 116 -15.95 -10.15 -20.60
CA ILE A 116 -15.61 -11.50 -20.15
C ILE A 116 -14.11 -11.79 -20.37
N LYS A 117 -13.55 -11.42 -21.53
CA LYS A 117 -12.10 -11.54 -21.79
C LYS A 117 -11.26 -10.74 -20.80
N TYR A 118 -11.67 -9.51 -20.49
CA TYR A 118 -11.00 -8.68 -19.48
C TYR A 118 -11.01 -9.35 -18.09
N ARG A 119 -12.17 -9.84 -17.64
CA ARG A 119 -12.31 -10.55 -16.36
C ARG A 119 -11.49 -11.84 -16.33
N GLN A 120 -11.37 -12.55 -17.45
CA GLN A 120 -10.52 -13.73 -17.57
C GLN A 120 -9.04 -13.36 -17.43
N ALA A 121 -8.57 -12.35 -18.17
CA ALA A 121 -7.19 -11.88 -18.09
C ALA A 121 -6.80 -11.42 -16.67
N LEU A 122 -7.74 -10.82 -15.91
CA LEU A 122 -7.52 -10.51 -14.51
C LEU A 122 -7.30 -11.77 -13.65
N ARG A 123 -8.08 -12.84 -13.86
CA ARG A 123 -7.94 -14.09 -13.10
C ARG A 123 -6.63 -14.79 -13.39
N ASP A 124 -6.22 -14.81 -14.65
CA ASP A 124 -5.00 -15.48 -15.12
C ASP A 124 -3.73 -14.69 -14.75
N LEU A 125 -3.87 -13.44 -14.27
CA LEU A 125 -2.75 -12.56 -13.96
C LEU A 125 -1.79 -13.11 -12.90
N SER A 126 -2.29 -13.91 -11.95
CA SER A 126 -1.44 -14.50 -10.90
C SER A 126 -0.50 -15.58 -11.43
N ASP A 127 -0.81 -16.16 -12.59
CA ASP A 127 0.01 -17.17 -13.26
C ASP A 127 0.84 -16.57 -14.41
N ALA A 128 0.79 -15.25 -14.60
CA ALA A 128 1.52 -14.56 -15.65
C ALA A 128 3.03 -14.49 -15.36
N ASP A 129 3.83 -14.59 -16.43
CA ASP A 129 5.27 -14.38 -16.36
C ASP A 129 5.61 -13.01 -15.79
N GLY A 130 6.50 -12.97 -14.79
CA GLY A 130 6.90 -11.72 -14.13
C GLY A 130 5.98 -11.28 -12.99
N TRP A 131 4.98 -12.08 -12.59
CA TRP A 131 4.21 -11.82 -11.37
C TRP A 131 5.13 -11.63 -10.14
N PRO A 132 4.89 -10.63 -9.27
CA PRO A 132 3.79 -9.64 -9.25
C PRO A 132 4.08 -8.30 -9.96
N TYR A 133 5.15 -8.20 -10.74
CA TYR A 133 5.62 -6.94 -11.33
C TYR A 133 4.92 -6.57 -12.65
N VAL A 134 3.91 -7.34 -13.04
CA VAL A 134 3.10 -7.10 -14.24
C VAL A 134 2.03 -6.02 -14.02
N ALA A 135 1.72 -5.27 -15.08
CA ALA A 135 0.60 -4.34 -15.08
C ALA A 135 -0.74 -5.10 -15.10
N LEU A 136 -1.79 -4.51 -14.52
CA LEU A 136 -3.13 -5.03 -14.73
C LEU A 136 -3.53 -4.81 -16.20
N PRO A 137 -4.29 -5.73 -16.81
CA PRO A 137 -4.93 -5.47 -18.10
C PRO A 137 -5.72 -4.15 -18.05
N PRO A 138 -5.71 -3.35 -19.12
CA PRO A 138 -6.48 -2.11 -19.16
C PRO A 138 -7.98 -2.41 -19.10
N ALA A 139 -8.72 -1.63 -18.31
CA ALA A 139 -10.17 -1.74 -18.25
C ALA A 139 -10.80 -1.30 -19.59
N PRO A 140 -11.86 -1.98 -20.08
CA PRO A 140 -12.58 -1.54 -21.26
C PRO A 140 -13.25 -0.18 -21.06
N ASP A 141 -13.34 0.64 -22.11
CA ASP A 141 -13.85 2.02 -22.01
C ASP A 141 -15.27 2.13 -21.42
N PHE A 142 -16.12 1.12 -21.66
CA PHE A 142 -17.50 1.07 -21.15
C PHE A 142 -17.60 0.64 -19.67
N VAL A 143 -16.48 0.23 -19.05
CA VAL A 143 -16.40 -0.10 -17.62
C VAL A 143 -16.04 1.13 -16.79
N SER A 144 -15.31 2.09 -17.37
CA SER A 144 -14.81 3.30 -16.69
C SER A 144 -15.88 4.39 -16.44
N GLY A 145 -17.17 4.04 -16.50
CA GLY A 145 -18.28 4.97 -16.31
C GLY A 145 -18.79 4.98 -14.88
N THR A 146 -18.05 5.57 -13.94
CA THR A 146 -18.57 6.32 -12.77
C THR A 146 -17.40 7.02 -12.06
N ALA A 147 -17.23 8.31 -12.34
CA ALA A 147 -16.75 9.31 -11.38
C ALA A 147 -17.72 10.49 -11.47
#